data_AF-A0A9D6UQX2-F1
#
_entry.id   AF-A0A9D6UQX2-F1
#
_cell.length_a   1.000
_cell.length_b   1.000
_cell.length_c   1.000
_cell.angle_alpha   90.00
_cell.angle_beta   90.00
_cell.angle_gamma   90.00
#
_symmetry.space_group_name_H-M   'P 1'
#
loop_
_entity.id
_entity.type
_entity.pdbx_description
1 polymer ?
#
loop_
_entity_poly.entity_id
_entity_poly.type
_entity_poly.pdbx_seq_one_letter_code
_entity_poly.pdbx_strand_id
1 'polypeptide(L)'
;MLLNRIALLLAAAGTLLRAQDAPGAAAQIERGRYLAEEVGKCQMCHSPLTETGDYDKERWMKGAVMNLAPIKPVEGWHKTSPDITPSGRLWERWGEAGLIKYLVTGLNPRGGKADAPMPTYKLKQEDAEALVAYLKTIK
;
A
#
# COMPACT_ATOMS: atom_id res chain seq x y z
N MET A 1 -18.42 6.55 -72.36
CA MET A 1 -19.02 7.72 -71.65
C MET A 1 -20.19 7.18 -70.86
N LEU A 2 -20.30 7.17 -69.53
CA LEU A 2 -19.55 7.76 -68.42
C LEU A 2 -19.80 6.86 -67.17
N LEU A 3 -18.73 6.67 -66.37
CA LEU A 3 -18.68 6.69 -64.89
C LEU A 3 -19.62 5.72 -64.11
N ASN A 4 -19.14 4.65 -63.45
CA ASN A 4 -18.20 4.57 -62.33
C ASN A 4 -18.61 5.40 -61.09
N ARG A 5 -19.01 4.72 -59.99
CA ARG A 5 -18.53 4.89 -58.60
C ARG A 5 -19.52 4.32 -57.57
N ILE A 6 -19.32 3.06 -57.17
CA ILE A 6 -19.80 2.57 -55.88
C ILE A 6 -18.67 2.81 -54.89
N ALA A 7 -18.83 3.80 -54.01
CA ALA A 7 -17.88 4.10 -52.95
C ALA A 7 -18.02 3.04 -51.84
N LEU A 8 -17.05 2.15 -51.72
CA LEU A 8 -16.86 1.33 -50.53
C LEU A 8 -16.41 2.26 -49.39
N LEU A 9 -17.32 2.56 -48.47
CA LEU A 9 -16.96 3.18 -47.19
C LEU A 9 -16.32 2.11 -46.31
N LEU A 10 -14.99 2.09 -46.27
CA LEU A 10 -14.21 1.44 -45.22
C LEU A 10 -14.49 2.17 -43.91
N ALA A 11 -15.48 1.72 -43.15
CA ALA A 11 -15.59 2.07 -41.74
C ALA A 11 -14.46 1.35 -41.00
N ALA A 12 -13.34 2.05 -40.80
CA ALA A 12 -12.31 1.63 -39.87
C ALA A 12 -12.92 1.65 -38.47
N ALA A 13 -13.36 0.49 -37.99
CA ALA A 13 -13.66 0.27 -36.58
C ALA A 13 -12.34 0.37 -35.82
N GLY A 14 -11.98 1.60 -35.45
CA GLY A 14 -10.91 1.86 -34.51
C GLY A 14 -11.31 1.31 -33.15
N THR A 15 -10.90 0.08 -32.85
CA THR A 15 -10.98 -0.48 -31.51
C THR A 15 -10.10 0.38 -30.61
N LEU A 16 -10.71 1.27 -29.85
CA LEU A 16 -10.10 1.89 -28.68
C LEU A 16 -9.75 0.77 -27.72
N LEU A 17 -8.51 0.30 -27.77
CA LEU A 17 -7.93 -0.55 -26.75
C LEU A 17 -7.83 0.29 -25.48
N ARG A 18 -8.90 0.31 -24.67
CA ARG A 18 -8.75 0.68 -23.26
C ARG A 18 -7.75 -0.33 -22.70
N ALA A 19 -6.63 0.15 -22.17
CA ALA A 19 -5.78 -0.62 -21.29
C ALA A 19 -6.68 -1.09 -20.14
N GLN A 20 -7.13 -2.34 -20.23
CA GLN A 20 -7.81 -3.05 -19.17
C GLN A 20 -6.68 -3.35 -18.20
N ASP A 21 -6.72 -2.78 -17.00
CA ASP A 21 -5.74 -3.13 -15.96
C ASP A 21 -5.63 -4.66 -15.92
N ALA A 22 -4.42 -5.18 -16.10
CA ALA A 22 -4.22 -6.62 -16.23
C ALA A 22 -4.85 -7.31 -15.01
N PRO A 23 -5.66 -8.37 -15.17
CA PRO A 23 -6.36 -9.03 -14.07
C PRO A 23 -5.47 -9.40 -12.87
N GLY A 24 -4.17 -9.59 -13.12
CA GLY A 24 -3.16 -9.85 -12.08
C GLY A 24 -2.87 -8.66 -11.16
N ALA A 25 -2.87 -7.41 -11.66
CA ALA A 25 -2.56 -6.23 -10.85
C ALA A 25 -3.66 -5.95 -9.81
N ALA A 26 -4.93 -6.02 -10.23
CA ALA A 26 -6.06 -5.85 -9.32
C ALA A 26 -6.09 -6.95 -8.24
N ALA A 27 -5.84 -8.20 -8.62
CA ALA A 27 -5.77 -9.31 -7.67
C ALA A 27 -4.60 -9.16 -6.67
N GLN A 28 -3.44 -8.68 -7.14
CA GLN A 28 -2.29 -8.41 -6.27
C GLN A 28 -2.59 -7.29 -5.26
N ILE A 29 -3.19 -6.19 -5.71
CA ILE A 29 -3.57 -5.08 -4.82
C ILE A 29 -4.59 -5.55 -3.78
N GLU A 30 -5.60 -6.32 -4.19
CA GLU A 30 -6.60 -6.84 -3.24
C GLU A 30 -5.99 -7.80 -2.22
N ARG A 31 -5.03 -8.65 -2.64
CA ARG A 31 -4.26 -9.47 -1.71
C ARG A 31 -3.49 -8.62 -0.71
N GLY A 32 -2.84 -7.56 -1.18
CA GLY A 32 -2.14 -6.60 -0.33
C GLY A 32 -3.04 -5.92 0.68
N ARG A 33 -4.23 -5.48 0.24
CA ARG A 33 -5.26 -4.89 1.09
C ARG A 33 -5.69 -5.86 2.18
N TYR A 34 -6.00 -7.11 1.83
CA TYR A 34 -6.35 -8.14 2.80
C TYR A 34 -5.23 -8.36 3.83
N LEU A 35 -3.98 -8.46 3.39
CA LEU A 35 -2.84 -8.64 4.30
C LEU A 35 -2.66 -7.44 5.23
N ALA A 36 -2.78 -6.21 4.73
CA ALA A 36 -2.62 -5.00 5.53
C ALA A 36 -3.80 -4.80 6.50
N GLU A 37 -5.02 -4.91 6.02
CA GLU A 37 -6.22 -4.47 6.75
C GLU A 37 -6.88 -5.57 7.58
N GLU A 38 -6.77 -6.83 7.14
CA GLU A 38 -7.43 -7.95 7.79
C GLU A 38 -6.49 -8.82 8.60
N VAL A 39 -5.28 -9.07 8.09
CA VAL A 39 -4.31 -9.92 8.79
C VAL A 39 -3.41 -9.09 9.71
N GLY A 40 -2.74 -8.07 9.15
CA GLY A 40 -1.77 -7.24 9.86
C GLY A 40 -2.39 -6.11 10.67
N LYS A 41 -3.65 -5.74 10.36
CA LYS A 41 -4.41 -4.66 11.00
C LYS A 41 -3.58 -3.35 11.08
N CYS A 42 -2.83 -3.03 10.03
CA CYS A 42 -1.87 -1.93 9.98
C CYS A 42 -2.49 -0.57 10.33
N GLN A 43 -3.76 -0.36 9.95
CA GLN A 43 -4.55 0.83 10.26
C GLN A 43 -4.68 1.10 11.76
N MET A 44 -4.64 0.07 12.62
CA MET A 44 -4.75 0.26 14.07
C MET A 44 -3.64 1.14 14.62
N CYS A 45 -2.45 1.06 14.01
CA CYS A 45 -1.30 1.86 14.40
C CYS A 45 -1.07 3.01 13.43
N HIS A 46 -1.30 2.82 12.13
CA HIS A 46 -0.92 3.77 11.08
C HIS A 46 -2.04 4.67 10.55
N SER A 47 -3.26 4.59 11.08
CA SER A 47 -4.34 5.53 10.74
C SER A 47 -4.78 6.28 12.00
N PRO A 48 -4.94 7.62 11.97
CA PRO A 48 -5.45 8.33 13.12
C PRO A 48 -6.94 8.02 13.32
N LEU A 49 -7.42 8.26 14.53
CA LEU A 49 -8.84 8.20 14.85
C LEU A 49 -9.46 9.59 14.76
N THR A 50 -10.72 9.65 14.36
CA THR A 50 -11.59 10.83 14.47
C THR A 50 -11.99 11.05 15.94
N GLU A 51 -12.65 12.16 16.22
CA GLU A 51 -13.20 12.45 17.56
C GLU A 51 -14.23 11.41 18.02
N THR A 52 -14.92 10.75 17.09
CA THR A 52 -15.88 9.66 17.37
C THR A 52 -15.21 8.31 17.63
N GLY A 53 -13.88 8.22 17.46
CA GLY A 53 -13.11 6.99 17.62
C GLY A 53 -13.07 6.09 16.38
N ASP A 54 -13.67 6.52 15.27
CA ASP A 54 -13.56 5.83 13.98
C ASP A 54 -12.19 6.10 13.34
N TYR A 55 -11.75 5.25 12.42
CA TYR A 55 -10.56 5.58 11.64
C TYR A 55 -10.84 6.73 10.68
N ASP A 56 -9.95 7.72 10.70
CA ASP A 56 -9.92 8.78 9.72
C ASP A 56 -9.50 8.22 8.34
N LYS A 57 -10.47 8.18 7.42
CA LYS A 57 -10.27 7.67 6.06
C LYS A 57 -9.53 8.65 5.15
N GLU A 58 -9.50 9.93 5.47
CA GLU A 58 -8.73 10.94 4.73
C GLU A 58 -7.23 10.83 5.04
N ARG A 59 -6.90 10.32 6.24
CA ARG A 59 -5.53 10.06 6.70
C ARG A 59 -5.21 8.57 6.82
N TRP A 60 -5.85 7.73 6.01
CA TRP A 60 -5.67 6.28 6.03
C TRP A 60 -4.20 5.90 5.81
N MET A 61 -3.61 5.15 6.75
CA MET A 61 -2.21 4.69 6.73
C MET A 61 -1.14 5.82 6.76
N LYS A 62 -1.52 7.07 7.00
CA LYS A 62 -0.62 8.24 7.04
C LYS A 62 0.07 8.48 8.38
N GLY A 63 0.11 7.46 9.23
CA GLY A 63 0.67 7.52 10.59
C GLY A 63 -0.32 8.09 11.60
N ALA A 64 -0.06 7.83 12.87
CA ALA A 64 -0.91 8.27 13.97
C ALA A 64 -0.13 8.49 15.26
N VAL A 65 -0.70 9.29 16.15
CA VAL A 65 -0.39 9.19 17.58
C VAL A 65 -1.24 8.05 18.12
N MET A 66 -0.58 7.01 18.63
CA MET A 66 -1.25 5.81 19.12
C MET A 66 -1.74 6.04 20.54
N ASN A 67 -3.02 5.74 20.78
CA ASN A 67 -3.65 5.76 22.10
C ASN A 67 -3.43 4.44 22.86
N LEU A 68 -2.24 3.84 22.70
CA LEU A 68 -1.87 2.60 23.36
C LEU A 68 -0.54 2.80 24.09
N ALA A 69 -0.45 2.29 25.31
CA ALA A 69 0.72 2.39 26.15
C ALA A 69 0.95 1.06 26.88
N PRO A 70 2.21 0.63 27.05
CA PRO A 70 2.49 -0.62 27.72
C PRO A 70 2.27 -0.46 29.23
N ILE A 71 1.79 -1.53 29.89
CA ILE A 71 1.54 -1.55 31.34
C ILE A 71 2.84 -1.33 32.14
N LYS A 72 3.96 -1.79 31.60
CA LYS A 72 5.31 -1.57 32.13
C LYS A 72 6.15 -0.83 31.07
N PRO A 73 7.17 -0.05 31.45
CA PRO A 73 8.06 0.57 30.48
C PRO A 73 8.65 -0.46 29.51
N VAL A 74 8.59 -0.15 28.22
CA VAL A 74 9.23 -0.92 27.14
C VAL A 74 10.28 -0.02 26.51
N GLU A 75 11.52 -0.51 26.46
CA GLU A 75 12.62 0.21 25.81
C GLU A 75 12.33 0.42 24.32
N GLY A 76 12.63 1.62 23.81
CA GLY A 76 12.36 1.97 22.43
C GLY A 76 10.87 2.09 22.09
N TRP A 77 9.97 2.23 23.07
CA TRP A 77 8.56 2.43 22.78
C TRP A 77 8.31 3.80 22.12
N HIS A 78 7.69 3.78 20.94
CA HIS A 78 7.20 4.98 20.26
C HIS A 78 5.70 5.15 20.48
N LYS A 79 5.28 6.39 20.80
CA LYS A 79 3.87 6.78 20.83
C LYS A 79 3.30 7.13 19.45
N THR A 80 4.16 7.21 18.44
CA THR A 80 3.78 7.62 17.08
C THR A 80 4.19 6.56 16.08
N SER A 81 3.34 6.31 15.10
CA SER A 81 3.65 5.52 13.92
C SER A 81 3.91 6.45 12.71
N PRO A 82 4.78 6.05 11.76
CA PRO A 82 5.03 6.85 10.57
C PRO A 82 3.91 6.71 9.53
N ASP A 83 3.84 7.68 8.62
CA ASP A 83 3.18 7.51 7.31
C ASP A 83 3.88 6.39 6.53
N ILE A 84 3.14 5.32 6.22
CA ILE A 84 3.60 4.16 5.46
C ILE A 84 3.12 4.17 4.01
N THR A 85 2.53 5.27 3.54
CA THR A 85 2.14 5.49 2.15
C THR A 85 3.26 6.19 1.38
N PRO A 86 3.18 6.31 0.04
CA PRO A 86 4.18 7.00 -0.76
C PRO A 86 4.41 8.47 -0.39
N SER A 87 3.46 9.14 0.29
CA SER A 87 3.64 10.53 0.76
C SER A 87 4.53 10.65 2.00
N GLY A 88 4.87 9.54 2.64
CA GLY A 88 5.57 9.53 3.91
C GLY A 88 7.09 9.60 3.79
N ARG A 89 7.72 10.28 4.76
CA ARG A 89 9.20 10.30 4.94
C ARG A 89 9.81 8.91 5.14
N LEU A 90 9.03 7.91 5.53
CA LEU A 90 9.51 6.53 5.57
C LEU A 90 9.77 6.02 4.15
N TRP A 91 8.82 6.25 3.24
CA TRP A 91 8.90 5.82 1.84
C TRP A 91 10.05 6.51 1.11
N GLU A 92 10.27 7.81 1.35
CA GLU A 92 11.43 8.54 0.82
C GLU A 92 12.76 7.90 1.22
N ARG A 93 12.86 7.43 2.47
CA ARG A 93 14.11 6.87 3.02
C ARG A 93 14.34 5.40 2.68
N TRP A 94 13.27 4.62 2.62
CA TRP A 94 13.36 3.17 2.46
C TRP A 94 13.08 2.71 1.03
N GLY A 95 12.26 3.45 0.30
CA GLY A 95 11.69 3.04 -0.98
C GLY A 95 10.89 1.74 -0.88
N GLU A 96 10.37 1.30 -2.02
CA GLU A 96 9.62 0.05 -2.12
C GLU A 96 10.45 -1.15 -1.67
N ALA A 97 11.70 -1.25 -2.15
CA ALA A 97 12.60 -2.35 -1.82
C ALA A 97 12.90 -2.44 -0.31
N GLY A 98 13.02 -1.30 0.37
CA GLY A 98 13.25 -1.28 1.82
C GLY A 98 12.03 -1.72 2.63
N LEU A 99 10.83 -1.32 2.21
CA LEU A 99 9.58 -1.77 2.82
C LEU A 99 9.38 -3.27 2.61
N ILE A 100 9.59 -3.77 1.40
CA ILE A 100 9.53 -5.21 1.08
C ILE A 100 10.55 -5.98 1.93
N LYS A 101 11.82 -5.50 1.99
CA LYS A 101 12.86 -6.11 2.82
C LYS A 101 12.42 -6.19 4.28
N TYR A 102 11.84 -5.14 4.84
CA TYR A 102 11.34 -5.16 6.21
C TYR A 102 10.23 -6.19 6.41
N LEU A 103 9.27 -6.27 5.48
CA LEU A 103 8.15 -7.23 5.58
C LEU A 103 8.59 -8.69 5.46
N VAL A 104 9.66 -8.96 4.69
CA VAL A 104 10.21 -10.31 4.51
C VAL A 104 11.16 -10.69 5.63
N THR A 105 11.99 -9.76 6.10
CA THR A 105 13.12 -10.07 6.99
C THR A 105 12.94 -9.57 8.41
N GLY A 106 12.00 -8.66 8.67
CA GLY A 106 11.88 -7.92 9.93
C GLY A 106 12.98 -6.89 10.15
N LEU A 107 13.85 -6.65 9.15
CA LEU A 107 14.98 -5.73 9.24
C LEU A 107 14.80 -4.56 8.28
N ASN A 108 15.09 -3.36 8.76
CA ASN A 108 15.13 -2.14 7.95
C ASN A 108 16.29 -2.20 6.92
N PRO A 109 16.37 -1.23 5.98
CA PRO A 109 17.43 -1.20 4.98
C PRO A 109 18.85 -1.26 5.56
N ARG A 110 19.07 -0.67 6.74
CA ARG A 110 20.34 -0.65 7.48
C ARG A 110 20.59 -1.89 8.35
N GLY A 111 19.68 -2.87 8.35
CA GLY A 111 19.82 -4.12 9.11
C GLY A 111 19.33 -4.07 10.56
N GLY A 112 18.79 -2.93 11.03
CA GLY A 112 18.20 -2.83 12.36
C GLY A 112 16.74 -3.28 12.38
N LYS A 113 16.20 -3.56 13.57
CA LYS A 113 14.75 -3.82 13.75
C LYS A 113 13.98 -2.50 13.77
N ALA A 114 12.66 -2.58 13.61
CA ALA A 114 11.80 -1.49 14.01
C ALA A 114 11.70 -1.45 15.54
N ASP A 115 11.54 -0.25 16.07
CA ASP A 115 11.33 -0.04 17.48
C ASP A 115 9.88 -0.42 17.89
N ALA A 116 9.67 -0.70 19.17
CA ALA A 116 8.34 -1.03 19.69
C ALA A 116 7.36 0.15 19.49
N PRO A 117 6.05 -0.09 19.27
CA PRO A 117 5.35 -1.37 19.25
C PRO A 117 5.36 -2.12 17.90
N MET A 118 6.10 -1.65 16.90
CA MET A 118 6.00 -2.22 15.56
C MET A 118 6.43 -3.71 15.56
N PRO A 119 5.57 -4.64 15.13
CA PRO A 119 5.94 -6.05 15.05
C PRO A 119 6.89 -6.30 13.88
N THR A 120 7.73 -7.32 14.01
CA THR A 120 8.51 -7.85 12.90
C THR A 120 7.70 -8.84 12.09
N TYR A 121 7.88 -8.84 10.77
CA TYR A 121 7.22 -9.78 9.88
C TYR A 121 8.22 -10.72 9.20
N LYS A 122 7.70 -11.84 8.70
CA LYS A 122 8.40 -12.84 7.89
C LYS A 122 7.49 -13.30 6.75
N LEU A 123 6.98 -12.33 5.98
CA LEU A 123 6.10 -12.63 4.86
C LEU A 123 6.88 -13.33 3.74
N LYS A 124 6.16 -14.12 2.93
CA LYS A 124 6.67 -14.51 1.62
C LYS A 124 6.91 -13.26 0.77
N GLN A 125 7.86 -13.34 -0.15
CA GLN A 125 8.22 -12.25 -1.05
C GLN A 125 6.99 -11.69 -1.79
N GLU A 126 6.18 -12.57 -2.37
CA GLU A 126 4.95 -12.23 -3.10
C GLU A 126 3.92 -11.47 -2.25
N ASP A 127 3.82 -11.80 -0.96
CA ASP A 127 2.88 -11.19 -0.02
C ASP A 127 3.37 -9.80 0.42
N ALA A 128 4.69 -9.65 0.61
CA ALA A 128 5.29 -8.36 0.90
C ALA A 128 5.14 -7.40 -0.29
N GLU A 129 5.35 -7.88 -1.52
CA GLU A 129 5.13 -7.12 -2.74
C GLU A 129 3.67 -6.72 -2.93
N ALA A 130 2.74 -7.65 -2.68
CA ALA A 130 1.31 -7.35 -2.73
C ALA A 130 0.92 -6.27 -1.72
N LEU A 131 1.39 -6.37 -0.47
CA LEU A 131 1.12 -5.38 0.57
C LEU A 131 1.65 -4.00 0.17
N VAL A 132 2.89 -3.91 -0.31
CA VAL A 132 3.46 -2.64 -0.78
C VAL A 132 2.74 -2.12 -2.02
N ALA A 133 2.29 -2.98 -2.95
CA ALA A 133 1.47 -2.59 -4.09
C ALA A 133 0.14 -1.95 -3.65
N TYR A 134 -0.49 -2.47 -2.58
CA TYR A 134 -1.68 -1.85 -1.99
C TYR A 134 -1.37 -0.48 -1.39
N LEU A 135 -0.32 -0.36 -0.57
CA LEU A 135 0.06 0.92 0.05
C LEU A 135 0.31 2.02 -1.00
N LYS A 136 0.83 1.66 -2.18
CA LYS A 136 1.02 2.59 -3.31
C LYS A 136 -0.27 3.20 -3.85
N THR A 137 -1.41 2.54 -3.65
CA THR A 137 -2.71 3.06 -4.12
C THR A 137 -3.28 4.14 -3.21
N ILE A 138 -2.75 4.28 -1.98
CA ILE A 138 -3.20 5.24 -0.98
C ILE A 138 -2.54 6.58 -1.26
N LYS A 139 -3.36 7.63 -1.41
CA LYS A 139 -2.92 8.99 -1.78
C LYS A 139 -2.84 9.91 -0.58
#